data_AF-A0A5K0YQQ3-F1
#
_entry.id   AF-A0A5K0YQQ3-F1
#
_cell.length_a   1.000
_cell.length_b   1.000
_cell.length_c   1.000
_cell.angle_alpha   90.00
_cell.angle_beta   90.00
_cell.angle_gamma   90.00
#
_symmetry.space_group_name_H-M   'P 1'
#
loop_
_entity.id
_entity.type
_entity.pdbx_description
1 polymer ?
#
loop_
_entity_poly.entity_id
_entity_poly.type
_entity_poly.pdbx_seq_one_letter_code
_entity_poly.pdbx_strand_id
1 'polypeptide(L)' 'CGHVCCFWCIHKSMSAYGDSSCAFCRSSYNHFPSICQTFHLLIRKKFPVAYRRRGEQVL' A
#
# COMPACT_ATOMS: atom_id res chain seq x y z
N CYS A 1 -8.27 0.91 -9.02
CA CYS A 1 -8.04 2.34 -9.29
C CYS A 1 -6.60 2.69 -9.70
N GLY A 2 -5.62 1.78 -9.59
CA GLY A 2 -4.24 2.06 -10.03
C GLY A 2 -3.39 2.87 -9.05
N HIS A 3 -3.96 3.36 -7.94
CA HIS A 3 -3.20 4.01 -6.88
C HIS A 3 -2.36 2.99 -6.11
N VAL A 4 -1.06 3.26 -5.98
CA VAL A 4 -0.11 2.39 -5.29
C VAL A 4 0.33 3.06 -4.01
N CYS A 5 0.27 2.32 -2.91
CA CYS A 5 0.69 2.77 -1.59
C CYS A 5 1.30 1.63 -0.79
N CYS A 6 2.03 1.98 0.27
CA CYS A 6 2.50 0.99 1.23
C CYS A 6 1.33 0.43 2.05
N PHE A 7 1.49 -0.77 2.61
CA PHE A 7 0.48 -1.40 3.47
C PHE A 7 0.08 -0.49 4.64
N TRP A 8 1.06 0.00 5.41
CA TRP A 8 0.79 0.87 6.57
C TRP A 8 0.15 2.21 6.20
N CYS A 9 0.31 2.66 4.95
CA CYS A 9 -0.29 3.88 4.45
C CYS A 9 -1.80 3.76 4.29
N ILE A 10 -2.27 2.57 3.87
CA ILE A 10 -3.68 2.32 3.54
C ILE A 10 -4.40 1.51 4.61
N HIS A 11 -3.69 1.01 5.63
CA HIS A 11 -4.23 0.23 6.73
C HIS A 11 -5.49 0.84 7.35
N LYS A 12 -5.50 2.16 7.59
CA LYS A 12 -6.66 2.88 8.16
C LYS A 12 -7.87 3.00 7.21
N SER A 13 -7.69 2.72 5.92
CA SER A 13 -8.75 2.72 4.91
C SER A 13 -9.25 1.32 4.58
N MET A 14 -8.72 0.29 5.25
CA MET A 14 -9.18 -1.08 5.11
C MET A 14 -10.30 -1.39 6.11
N SER A 15 -11.32 -2.11 5.63
CA SER A 15 -12.38 -2.65 6.48
C SER A 15 -12.14 -4.13 6.75
N ALA A 16 -12.25 -4.52 8.02
CA ALA A 16 -12.20 -5.93 8.42
C ALA A 16 -13.53 -6.67 8.15
N TYR A 17 -14.63 -5.93 7.96
CA TYR A 17 -16.00 -6.47 7.95
C TYR A 17 -16.73 -6.24 6.62
N GLY A 18 -16.13 -5.54 5.66
CA GLY A 18 -16.76 -5.22 4.38
C GLY A 18 -15.76 -4.71 3.35
N ASP A 19 -16.27 -3.98 2.36
CA ASP A 19 -15.45 -3.41 1.31
C ASP A 19 -14.51 -2.34 1.85
N SER A 20 -13.28 -2.40 1.37
CA SER A 20 -12.28 -1.37 1.60
C SER A 20 -12.40 -0.30 0.53
N SER A 21 -11.93 0.91 0.80
CA SER A 21 -12.02 2.04 -0.13
C SER A 21 -10.67 2.70 -0.33
N CYS A 22 -10.35 3.04 -1.57
CA CYS A 22 -9.09 3.72 -1.87
C CYS A 22 -9.02 5.06 -1.14
N ALA A 23 -7.93 5.32 -0.42
CA ALA A 23 -7.73 6.57 0.33
C ALA A 23 -7.73 7.84 -0.56
N PHE A 24 -7.46 7.68 -1.87
CA PHE A 24 -7.32 8.80 -2.81
C PHE A 24 -8.61 9.08 -3.59
N CYS A 25 -9.25 8.03 -4.11
CA CYS A 25 -10.37 8.17 -5.03
C CYS A 25 -11.66 7.50 -4.55
N ARG A 26 -11.66 6.91 -3.34
CA ARG A 26 -12.80 6.22 -2.72
C ARG A 26 -13.39 5.07 -3.54
N SER A 27 -12.74 4.63 -4.61
CA SER A 27 -13.15 3.42 -5.32
C SER A 27 -13.07 2.21 -4.40
N SER A 28 -14.15 1.44 -4.35
CA SER A 28 -14.25 0.21 -3.58
C SER A 28 -13.28 -0.85 -4.10
N TYR A 29 -12.75 -1.65 -3.19
CA TYR A 29 -12.02 -2.87 -3.48
C TYR A 29 -12.26 -3.91 -2.38
N ASN A 30 -12.22 -5.18 -2.76
CA ASN A 30 -12.37 -6.28 -1.81
C ASN A 30 -11.26 -6.21 -0.76
N HIS A 31 -11.63 -6.31 0.52
CA HIS A 31 -10.81 -6.40 1.75
C HIS A 31 -9.33 -5.93 1.65
N PHE A 32 -8.49 -6.65 0.89
CA PHE A 32 -7.06 -6.40 0.73
C PHE A 32 -6.66 -5.99 -0.70
N PRO A 33 -5.87 -4.91 -0.90
CA PRO A 33 -5.34 -4.59 -2.21
C PRO A 33 -4.22 -5.57 -2.61
N SER A 34 -4.09 -5.86 -3.89
CA SER A 34 -3.00 -6.70 -4.40
C SER A 34 -1.63 -6.03 -4.23
N ILE A 35 -0.62 -6.83 -3.88
CA ILE A 35 0.77 -6.36 -3.80
C ILE A 35 1.32 -6.20 -5.22
N CYS A 36 1.77 -5.00 -5.58
CA CYS A 36 2.45 -4.76 -6.84
C CYS A 36 3.94 -5.15 -6.75
N GLN A 37 4.26 -6.39 -7.11
CA GLN A 37 5.62 -6.93 -7.03
C GLN A 37 6.63 -6.12 -7.84
N THR A 38 6.24 -5.65 -9.03
CA THR A 38 7.08 -4.81 -9.90
C THR A 38 7.48 -3.52 -9.20
N PHE A 39 6.51 -2.82 -8.59
CA PHE A 39 6.79 -1.58 -7.87
C PHE A 39 7.64 -1.82 -6.62
N HIS A 40 7.35 -2.88 -5.87
CA HIS A 40 8.14 -3.29 -4.70
C HIS A 40 9.62 -3.48 -5.05
N LEU A 41 9.91 -4.25 -6.11
CA LEU A 41 11.28 -4.50 -6.57
C LEU A 41 11.94 -3.23 -7.13
N LEU A 42 11.19 -2.41 -7.88
CA LEU A 42 11.69 -1.15 -8.44
C LEU A 42 12.16 -0.19 -7.34
N ILE A 43 11.32 0.07 -6.34
CA ILE A 43 11.66 0.99 -5.25
C ILE A 43 12.82 0.43 -4.43
N ARG A 44 12.84 -0.88 -4.16
CA ARG A 44 13.95 -1.53 -3.46
C ARG A 44 15.29 -1.35 -4.20
N LYS A 45 15.29 -1.43 -5.53
CA LYS A 45 16.49 -1.28 -6.36
C LYS A 45 16.93 0.19 -6.52
N LYS A 46 15.97 1.12 -6.73
CA LYS A 46 16.26 2.53 -7.02
C LYS A 46 16.46 3.38 -5.79
N PHE A 47 15.77 3.07 -4.69
CA PHE A 47 15.77 3.87 -3.46
C PHE A 47 16.01 3.00 -2.22
N PRO A 48 17.13 2.24 -2.14
CA PRO A 48 17.34 1.23 -1.11
C PRO A 48 17.32 1.81 0.33
N VAL A 49 17.89 3.00 0.53
CA VAL A 49 17.90 3.67 1.85
C VAL A 49 16.50 4.08 2.28
N ALA A 50 15.74 4.74 1.39
CA ALA A 50 14.38 5.16 1.69
C ALA A 50 13.44 3.96 1.86
N TYR A 51 13.64 2.91 1.06
CA TYR A 51 12.91 1.65 1.17
C TYR A 51 13.13 1.00 2.54
N ARG A 52 14.39 0.88 3.00
CA ARG A 52 14.71 0.33 4.33
C ARG A 52 14.11 1.18 5.45
N ARG A 53 14.33 2.50 5.41
CA ARG A 53 13.76 3.43 6.39
C ARG A 53 12.25 3.34 6.46
N ARG A 54 11.59 3.16 5.31
CA ARG A 54 10.12 3.00 5.28
C ARG A 54 9.66 1.66 5.87
N GLY A 55 10.47 0.61 5.75
CA GLY A 55 10.20 -0.69 6.37
C GLY A 55 10.26 -0.67 7.90
N GLU A 56 11.07 0.22 8.48
CA GLU A 56 11.16 0.43 9.94
C GLU A 56 9.96 1.22 10.50
N GLN A 57 9.28 2.00 9.64
CA GLN A 57 8.09 2.78 9.98
C GLN A 57 6.83 1.92 9.92
N VAL A 58 6.71 1.03 10.88
CA VAL A 58 5.46 0.31 11.19
C VAL A 58 4.60 1.18 12.11
N LEU A 59 3.29 0.95 12.10
CA LEU A 59 2.35 1.66 12.98
C LEU A 59 2.33 1.02 14.36
#